data_AF-A0A0C9UST7-F1
#
_entry.id   AF-A0A0C9UST7-F1
#
_cell.length_a   1.000
_cell.length_b   1.000
_cell.length_c   1.000
_cell.angle_alpha   90.00
_cell.angle_beta   90.00
_cell.angle_gamma   90.00
#
_symmetry.space_group_name_H-M   'P 1'
#
loop_
_entity.id
_entity.type
_entity.pdbx_description
1 polymer ?
#
loop_
_entity_poly.entity_id
_entity_poly.type
_entity_poly.pdbx_seq_one_letter_code
_entity_poly.pdbx_strand_id
1 'polypeptide(L)'
;MTTPGGVAFGIWSLIHLLLFEFILYELFSSIKRIFAINPIGWCFPLLASIFIDVWMGLDRYYIIAFVLAYFIISAVSYIYHIIVKRKVSSPVWVEPPPRVWLTDDPQEKERMVYKLFGRHPHILTYYGEDDETGELILQHLPNGSLSSYLINHPDTPLWRRVEWAREIAKAIAYLHTQGVVWYNIHLGNVLVADDMHVVLSDFKHSLIRPSDDYNCQHLPPLQYACPRSYFGRTSRRQDIFGFGVLLFALLADRYPHCVTSGLMPSDDEIMNTYTLHDEEIFDTLPDPVFGSVVDSCFRLRYWSGSELVEELELVSLSLMGYVVSIGISLACVAIF
;
A
#
# COMPACT_ATOMS: atom_id res chain seq x y z
N MET A 1 10.37 -51.73 -8.12
CA MET A 1 11.61 -51.26 -7.49
C MET A 1 11.32 -49.84 -7.03
N THR A 2 11.31 -49.60 -5.72
CA THR A 2 11.03 -48.27 -5.15
C THR A 2 12.17 -47.31 -5.50
N THR A 3 11.85 -46.15 -6.08
CA THR A 3 12.79 -45.05 -6.22
C THR A 3 13.33 -44.70 -4.81
N PRO A 4 14.64 -44.55 -4.61
CA PRO A 4 15.18 -44.13 -3.31
C PRO A 4 14.54 -42.79 -2.95
N GLY A 5 13.98 -42.65 -1.74
CA GLY A 5 13.24 -41.45 -1.31
C GLY A 5 14.02 -40.14 -1.51
N GLY A 6 15.36 -40.20 -1.51
CA GLY A 6 16.21 -39.04 -1.81
C GLY A 6 16.08 -38.50 -3.24
N VAL A 7 15.78 -39.34 -4.23
CA VAL A 7 15.60 -38.90 -5.64
C VAL A 7 14.26 -38.17 -5.80
N ALA A 8 13.20 -38.71 -5.18
CA ALA A 8 11.89 -38.05 -5.16
C ALA A 8 11.93 -36.71 -4.41
N PHE A 9 12.65 -36.66 -3.28
CA PHE A 9 12.89 -35.42 -2.54
C PHE A 9 13.67 -34.40 -3.39
N GLY A 10 14.75 -34.83 -4.06
CA GLY A 10 15.55 -33.96 -4.92
C GLY A 10 14.76 -33.34 -6.08
N ILE A 11 13.90 -34.13 -6.75
CA ILE A 11 13.03 -33.64 -7.83
C ILE A 11 12.02 -32.62 -7.26
N TRP A 12 11.41 -32.91 -6.11
CA TRP A 12 10.47 -32.00 -5.46
C TRP A 12 11.12 -30.70 -4.99
N SER A 13 12.32 -30.74 -4.42
CA SER A 13 13.07 -29.55 -4.02
C SER A 13 13.45 -28.69 -5.24
N LEU A 14 13.83 -29.32 -6.35
CA LEU A 14 14.15 -28.61 -7.60
C LEU A 14 12.93 -27.90 -8.18
N ILE A 15 11.76 -28.54 -8.18
CA ILE A 15 10.50 -27.92 -8.62
C ILE A 15 10.15 -26.71 -7.75
N HIS A 16 10.30 -26.82 -6.43
CA HIS A 16 10.04 -25.68 -5.53
C HIS A 16 11.04 -24.54 -5.73
N LEU A 17 12.33 -24.84 -5.97
CA LEU A 17 13.33 -23.82 -6.30
C LEU A 17 13.02 -23.10 -7.60
N LEU A 18 12.61 -23.83 -8.65
CA LEU A 18 12.23 -23.23 -9.94
C LEU A 18 10.95 -22.38 -9.82
N LEU A 19 9.98 -22.81 -9.00
CA LEU A 19 8.78 -22.03 -8.69
C LEU A 19 9.12 -20.79 -7.84
N PHE A 20 10.06 -20.91 -6.91
CA PHE A 20 10.54 -19.80 -6.09
C PHE A 20 11.27 -18.75 -6.95
N GLU A 21 12.15 -19.17 -7.86
CA GLU A 21 12.80 -18.27 -8.83
C GLU A 21 11.79 -17.57 -9.76
N PHE A 22 10.74 -18.27 -10.20
CA PHE A 22 9.66 -17.65 -10.97
C PHE A 22 8.91 -16.58 -10.17
N ILE A 23 8.59 -16.87 -8.91
CA ILE A 23 7.94 -15.91 -8.01
C ILE A 23 8.84 -14.70 -7.76
N LEU A 24 10.15 -14.90 -7.54
CA LEU A 24 11.12 -13.81 -7.37
C LEU A 24 11.24 -12.94 -8.63
N TYR A 25 11.27 -13.55 -9.83
CA TYR A 25 11.32 -12.81 -11.09
C TYR A 25 10.09 -11.91 -11.29
N GLU A 26 8.89 -12.40 -10.94
CA GLU A 26 7.68 -11.61 -11.07
C GLU A 26 7.53 -10.53 -9.99
N LEU A 27 8.02 -10.77 -8.77
CA LEU A 27 7.90 -9.83 -7.65
C LEU A 27 8.90 -8.65 -7.69
N PHE A 28 10.11 -8.84 -8.22
CA PHE A 28 11.15 -7.81 -8.15
C PHE A 28 11.47 -7.22 -9.53
N SER A 29 11.07 -5.96 -9.74
CA SER A 29 11.39 -5.18 -10.96
C SER A 29 12.91 -5.05 -11.19
N SER A 30 13.71 -5.12 -10.12
CA SER A 30 15.18 -5.16 -10.16
C SER A 30 15.74 -6.44 -10.79
N ILE A 31 15.08 -7.60 -10.60
CA ILE A 31 15.49 -8.89 -11.17
C ILE A 31 15.18 -8.96 -12.67
N LYS A 32 14.07 -8.34 -13.10
CA LYS A 32 13.71 -8.19 -14.53
C LYS A 32 14.76 -7.42 -15.34
N ARG A 33 15.58 -6.56 -14.70
CA ARG A 33 16.68 -5.84 -15.35
C ARG A 33 17.98 -6.65 -15.44
N ILE A 34 18.18 -7.64 -14.55
CA ILE A 34 19.40 -8.47 -14.48
C ILE A 34 19.23 -9.72 -15.36
N PHE A 35 18.04 -10.33 -15.37
CA PHE A 35 17.73 -11.50 -16.17
C PHE A 35 16.90 -11.11 -17.40
N ALA A 36 17.57 -10.95 -18.55
CA ALA A 36 16.93 -10.63 -19.83
C ALA A 36 16.12 -11.80 -20.44
N ILE A 37 16.13 -12.98 -19.80
CA ILE A 37 15.52 -14.19 -20.32
C ILE A 37 14.34 -14.56 -19.42
N ASN A 38 13.13 -14.49 -19.98
CA ASN A 38 11.86 -14.81 -19.32
C ASN A 38 11.91 -16.23 -18.72
N PRO A 39 11.77 -16.44 -17.39
CA PRO A 39 11.87 -17.76 -16.75
C PRO A 39 10.91 -18.80 -17.35
N ILE A 40 9.78 -18.35 -17.92
CA ILE A 40 8.79 -19.19 -18.61
C ILE A 40 9.43 -19.92 -19.80
N GLY A 41 10.38 -19.31 -20.51
CA GLY A 41 10.90 -19.86 -21.77
C GLY A 41 11.76 -21.12 -21.62
N TRP A 42 12.35 -21.34 -20.45
CA TRP A 42 13.39 -22.36 -20.23
C TRP A 42 13.01 -23.31 -19.08
N CYS A 43 12.18 -22.86 -18.12
CA CYS A 43 11.56 -23.75 -17.14
C CYS A 43 10.60 -24.78 -17.77
N PHE A 44 9.83 -24.40 -18.80
CA PHE A 44 8.91 -25.32 -19.48
C PHE A 44 9.64 -26.46 -20.23
N PRO A 45 10.70 -26.20 -21.03
CA PRO A 45 11.54 -27.25 -21.61
C PRO A 45 12.25 -28.14 -20.58
N LEU A 46 12.70 -27.57 -19.45
CA LEU A 46 13.37 -28.33 -18.39
C LEU A 46 12.39 -29.23 -17.64
N LEU A 47 11.21 -28.72 -17.29
CA LEU A 47 10.11 -29.50 -16.70
C LEU A 47 9.60 -30.56 -17.68
N ALA A 48 9.55 -30.27 -18.98
CA ALA A 48 9.20 -31.24 -20.01
C ALA A 48 10.27 -32.34 -20.17
N SER A 49 11.56 -32.00 -20.03
CA SER A 49 12.65 -32.99 -20.08
C SER A 49 12.65 -33.88 -18.83
N ILE A 50 12.45 -33.30 -17.64
CA ILE A 50 12.24 -34.05 -16.39
C ILE A 50 10.98 -34.92 -16.49
N PHE A 51 9.92 -34.43 -17.14
CA PHE A 51 8.70 -35.20 -17.41
C PHE A 51 9.00 -36.40 -18.32
N ILE A 52 9.79 -36.23 -19.39
CA ILE A 52 10.19 -37.32 -20.29
C ILE A 52 11.04 -38.36 -19.56
N ASP A 53 11.99 -37.93 -18.72
CA ASP A 53 12.84 -38.84 -17.94
C ASP A 53 12.05 -39.59 -16.84
N VAL A 54 11.09 -38.93 -16.19
CA VAL A 54 10.16 -39.57 -15.23
C VAL A 54 9.18 -40.49 -15.94
N TRP A 55 8.71 -40.13 -17.15
CA TRP A 55 7.82 -40.93 -17.99
C TRP A 55 8.48 -42.19 -18.55
N MET A 56 9.78 -42.13 -18.84
CA MET A 56 10.56 -43.28 -19.32
C MET A 56 11.13 -44.15 -18.18
N GLY A 57 11.23 -43.62 -16.95
CA GLY A 57 11.95 -44.28 -15.85
C GLY A 57 11.14 -44.79 -14.66
N LEU A 58 9.87 -44.37 -14.46
CA LEU A 58 9.12 -44.69 -13.23
C LEU A 58 7.68 -45.18 -13.47
N ASP A 59 7.25 -46.10 -12.59
CA ASP A 59 5.93 -46.75 -12.64
C ASP A 59 4.78 -45.73 -12.71
N ARG A 60 3.72 -46.09 -13.48
CA ARG A 60 2.55 -45.26 -13.87
C ARG A 60 1.76 -44.58 -12.73
N TYR A 61 2.11 -44.81 -11.46
CA TYR A 61 1.40 -44.30 -10.28
C TYR A 61 1.60 -42.79 -10.03
N TYR A 62 2.64 -42.17 -10.62
CA TYR A 62 2.94 -40.75 -10.40
C TYR A 62 2.28 -39.80 -11.42
N ILE A 63 1.67 -40.35 -12.48
CA ILE A 63 0.97 -39.58 -13.53
C ILE A 63 -0.19 -38.78 -12.91
N ILE A 64 -0.93 -39.38 -11.98
CA ILE A 64 -2.09 -38.75 -11.35
C ILE A 64 -1.65 -37.58 -10.46
N ALA A 65 -0.59 -37.74 -9.66
CA ALA A 65 -0.07 -36.67 -8.80
C ALA A 65 0.46 -35.48 -9.62
N PHE A 66 1.12 -35.74 -10.74
CA PHE A 66 1.65 -34.70 -11.62
C PHE A 66 0.54 -33.95 -12.38
N VAL A 67 -0.47 -34.67 -12.88
CA VAL A 67 -1.66 -34.05 -13.49
C VAL A 67 -2.39 -33.18 -12.47
N LEU A 68 -2.56 -33.65 -11.23
CA LEU A 68 -3.18 -32.87 -10.16
C LEU A 68 -2.38 -31.59 -9.83
N ALA A 69 -1.05 -31.67 -9.77
CA ALA A 69 -0.20 -30.50 -9.55
C ALA A 69 -0.36 -29.45 -10.67
N TYR A 70 -0.43 -29.88 -11.93
CA TYR A 70 -0.65 -28.99 -13.07
C TYR A 70 -2.04 -28.32 -13.02
N PHE A 71 -3.07 -29.08 -12.63
CA PHE A 71 -4.42 -28.53 -12.41
C PHE A 71 -4.44 -27.49 -11.29
N ILE A 72 -3.73 -27.73 -10.18
CA ILE A 72 -3.63 -26.77 -9.07
C ILE A 72 -2.93 -25.48 -9.53
N ILE A 73 -1.80 -25.60 -10.24
CA ILE A 73 -1.07 -24.43 -10.77
C ILE A 73 -1.94 -23.62 -11.74
N SER A 74 -2.65 -24.30 -12.64
CA SER A 74 -3.58 -23.65 -13.58
C SER A 74 -4.74 -22.96 -12.87
N ALA A 75 -5.33 -23.61 -11.85
CA ALA A 75 -6.43 -23.04 -11.07
C ALA A 75 -6.00 -21.80 -10.27
N VAL A 76 -4.83 -21.84 -9.63
CA VAL A 76 -4.28 -20.70 -8.89
C VAL A 76 -4.01 -19.52 -9.84
N SER A 77 -3.42 -19.78 -11.01
CA SER A 77 -3.15 -18.75 -12.02
C SER A 77 -4.43 -18.13 -12.60
N TYR A 78 -5.47 -18.94 -12.81
CA TYR A 78 -6.78 -18.47 -13.27
C TYR A 78 -7.53 -17.64 -12.21
N ILE A 79 -7.50 -18.08 -10.94
CA ILE A 79 -8.11 -17.35 -9.81
C ILE A 79 -7.41 -15.99 -9.64
N TYR A 80 -6.08 -15.95 -9.70
CA TYR A 80 -5.30 -14.72 -9.69
C TYR A 80 -5.74 -13.78 -10.82
N HIS A 81 -5.84 -14.28 -12.05
CA HIS A 81 -6.29 -13.49 -13.20
C HIS A 81 -7.71 -12.94 -13.04
N ILE A 82 -8.65 -13.71 -12.48
CA ILE A 82 -10.01 -13.24 -12.21
C ILE A 82 -10.02 -12.15 -11.15
N ILE A 83 -9.29 -12.33 -10.04
CA ILE A 83 -9.28 -11.37 -8.92
C ILE A 83 -8.67 -10.04 -9.38
N VAL A 84 -7.55 -10.08 -10.09
CA VAL A 84 -6.89 -8.89 -10.62
C VAL A 84 -7.77 -8.19 -11.66
N LYS A 85 -8.35 -8.94 -12.62
CA LYS A 85 -9.18 -8.34 -13.69
C LYS A 85 -10.52 -7.79 -13.18
N ARG A 86 -11.10 -8.39 -12.13
CA ARG A 86 -12.30 -7.86 -11.46
C ARG A 86 -12.01 -6.62 -10.61
N LYS A 87 -10.82 -6.49 -10.02
CA LYS A 87 -10.39 -5.25 -9.34
C LYS A 87 -10.12 -4.10 -10.32
N VAL A 88 -9.68 -4.40 -11.55
CA VAL A 88 -9.43 -3.41 -12.63
C VAL A 88 -10.71 -3.01 -13.38
N SER A 89 -11.86 -3.64 -13.09
CA SER A 89 -13.15 -3.17 -13.59
C SER A 89 -13.60 -1.95 -12.78
N SER A 90 -12.97 -0.81 -13.08
CA SER A 90 -13.31 0.51 -12.57
C SER A 90 -14.83 0.72 -12.58
N PRO A 91 -15.46 1.24 -11.50
CA PRO A 91 -16.86 1.60 -11.55
C PRO A 91 -17.09 2.53 -12.75
N VAL A 92 -18.18 2.28 -13.48
CA VAL A 92 -18.61 3.09 -14.63
C VAL A 92 -18.59 4.56 -14.21
N TRP A 93 -17.69 5.33 -14.82
CA TRP A 93 -17.60 6.78 -14.64
C TRP A 93 -18.88 7.41 -15.16
N VAL A 94 -19.80 7.76 -14.25
CA VAL A 94 -20.86 8.72 -14.52
C VAL A 94 -20.24 10.08 -14.32
N GLU A 95 -20.04 10.84 -15.40
CA GLU A 95 -19.55 12.23 -15.29
C GLU A 95 -20.53 13.05 -14.43
N PRO A 96 -20.10 13.54 -13.25
CA PRO A 96 -20.90 14.50 -12.51
C PRO A 96 -20.89 15.84 -13.25
N PRO A 97 -21.94 16.67 -13.10
CA PRO A 97 -22.11 17.88 -13.89
C PRO A 97 -20.89 18.82 -13.78
N PRO A 98 -20.55 19.53 -14.87
CA PRO A 98 -19.41 20.43 -14.91
C PRO A 98 -19.71 21.68 -14.09
N ARG A 99 -19.44 21.63 -12.79
CA ARG A 99 -19.25 22.82 -11.95
C ARG A 99 -18.04 22.59 -11.08
N VAL A 100 -16.96 23.27 -11.45
CA VAL A 100 -15.82 23.51 -10.57
C VAL A 100 -16.38 24.27 -9.36
N TRP A 101 -16.43 23.62 -8.20
CA TRP A 101 -16.93 24.21 -6.96
C TRP A 101 -15.83 25.07 -6.32
N LEU A 102 -15.54 26.22 -6.95
CA LEU A 102 -14.65 27.24 -6.39
C LEU A 102 -15.43 28.03 -5.33
N THR A 103 -15.54 27.45 -4.14
CA THR A 103 -15.78 28.23 -2.93
C THR A 103 -14.45 28.39 -2.21
N ASP A 104 -14.11 29.64 -1.89
CA ASP A 104 -12.94 29.95 -1.06
C ASP A 104 -13.23 29.73 0.42
N ASP A 105 -14.50 29.52 0.80
CA ASP A 105 -14.90 29.18 2.17
C ASP A 105 -14.47 27.74 2.51
N PRO A 106 -13.54 27.55 3.47
CA PRO A 106 -13.07 26.22 3.86
C PRO A 106 -14.19 25.34 4.45
N GLN A 107 -15.16 25.92 5.16
CA GLN A 107 -16.23 25.15 5.79
C GLN A 107 -17.23 24.62 4.75
N GLU A 108 -17.62 25.47 3.80
CA GLU A 108 -18.42 25.03 2.65
C GLU A 108 -17.69 23.94 1.85
N LYS A 109 -16.39 24.10 1.63
CA LYS A 109 -15.59 23.09 0.90
C LYS A 109 -15.57 21.75 1.62
N GLU A 110 -15.28 21.74 2.92
CA GLU A 110 -15.29 20.53 3.73
C GLU A 110 -16.67 19.84 3.70
N ARG A 111 -17.74 20.63 3.84
CA ARG A 111 -19.13 20.14 3.74
C ARG A 111 -19.42 19.45 2.42
N MET A 112 -18.98 20.05 1.31
CA MET A 112 -19.17 19.50 -0.02
C MET A 112 -18.43 18.18 -0.21
N VAL A 113 -17.22 18.08 0.35
CA VAL A 113 -16.42 16.84 0.31
C VAL A 113 -17.14 15.72 1.07
N TYR A 114 -17.64 15.97 2.28
CA TYR A 114 -18.41 14.96 3.02
C TYR A 114 -19.71 14.55 2.30
N LYS A 115 -20.44 15.51 1.74
CA LYS A 115 -21.66 15.22 0.95
C LYS A 115 -21.35 14.41 -0.31
N LEU A 116 -20.20 14.61 -0.94
CA LEU A 116 -19.75 13.85 -2.12
C LEU A 116 -19.50 12.37 -1.77
N PHE A 117 -18.90 12.09 -0.63
CA PHE A 117 -18.53 10.72 -0.26
C PHE A 117 -19.65 9.91 0.38
N GLY A 118 -20.58 10.58 1.07
CA GLY A 118 -21.59 9.90 1.87
C GLY A 118 -20.93 9.05 2.96
N ARG A 119 -21.38 7.80 3.13
CA ARG A 119 -20.80 6.87 4.11
C ARG A 119 -19.70 6.04 3.47
N HIS A 120 -18.50 6.07 4.06
CA HIS A 120 -17.35 5.27 3.66
C HIS A 120 -16.60 4.80 4.90
N PRO A 121 -16.11 3.54 4.95
CA PRO A 121 -15.52 2.95 6.17
C PRO A 121 -14.27 3.67 6.69
N HIS A 122 -13.54 4.37 5.81
CA HIS A 122 -12.30 5.09 6.16
C HIS A 122 -12.40 6.61 6.01
N ILE A 123 -13.61 7.16 6.05
CA ILE A 123 -13.85 8.62 6.05
C ILE A 123 -14.80 8.92 7.21
N LEU A 124 -14.49 9.97 7.97
CA LEU A 124 -15.29 10.34 9.14
C LEU A 124 -16.75 10.55 8.76
N THR A 125 -17.67 9.97 9.54
CA THR A 125 -19.10 10.06 9.25
C THR A 125 -19.60 11.48 9.47
N TYR A 126 -20.22 12.05 8.44
CA TYR A 126 -20.94 13.32 8.48
C TYR A 126 -22.45 13.08 8.71
N TYR A 127 -23.01 13.74 9.71
CA TYR A 127 -24.43 13.61 10.08
C TYR A 127 -25.30 14.74 9.56
N GLY A 128 -24.72 15.88 9.19
CA GLY A 128 -25.48 17.05 8.76
C GLY A 128 -24.85 18.34 9.26
N GLU A 129 -25.62 19.41 9.20
CA GLU A 129 -25.27 20.71 9.76
C GLU A 129 -26.14 20.96 10.99
N ASP A 130 -25.63 21.71 11.96
CA ASP A 130 -26.44 22.27 13.03
C ASP A 130 -27.33 23.37 12.46
N ASP A 131 -28.64 23.31 12.76
CA ASP A 131 -29.62 24.23 12.18
C ASP A 131 -29.46 25.69 12.67
N GLU A 132 -28.84 25.90 13.84
CA GLU A 132 -28.64 27.23 14.43
C GLU A 132 -27.29 27.84 14.04
N THR A 133 -26.22 27.05 14.10
CA THR A 133 -24.85 27.53 13.88
C THR A 133 -24.34 27.33 12.45
N GLY A 134 -24.94 26.40 11.69
CA GLY A 134 -24.42 25.97 10.39
C GLY A 134 -23.13 25.15 10.49
N GLU A 135 -22.72 24.75 11.70
CA GLU A 135 -21.51 23.94 11.92
C GLU A 135 -21.71 22.48 11.49
N LEU A 136 -20.62 21.82 11.09
CA LEU A 136 -20.67 20.42 10.68
C LEU A 136 -20.86 19.51 11.91
N ILE A 137 -21.87 18.65 11.85
CA ILE A 137 -22.09 17.59 12.83
C ILE A 137 -21.37 16.33 12.32
N LEU A 138 -20.27 15.99 12.99
CA LEU A 138 -19.42 14.85 12.66
C LEU A 138 -19.47 13.79 13.75
N GLN A 139 -19.17 12.53 13.39
CA GLN A 139 -19.03 11.46 14.36
C GLN A 139 -17.91 11.76 15.36
N HIS A 140 -18.23 11.63 16.65
CA HIS A 140 -17.23 11.68 17.71
C HIS A 140 -16.54 10.33 17.84
N LEU A 141 -15.20 10.32 17.80
CA LEU A 141 -14.36 9.14 17.99
C LEU A 141 -13.48 9.34 19.25
N PRO A 142 -13.72 8.58 20.34
CA PRO A 142 -13.12 8.85 21.64
C PRO A 142 -11.61 8.54 21.70
N ASN A 143 -11.11 7.66 20.82
CA ASN A 143 -9.69 7.35 20.71
C ASN A 143 -8.87 8.51 20.10
N GLY A 144 -9.54 9.54 19.59
CA GLY A 144 -8.92 10.75 19.08
C GLY A 144 -8.12 10.53 17.79
N SER A 145 -7.17 11.44 17.56
CA SER A 145 -6.27 11.35 16.41
C SER A 145 -5.25 10.22 16.56
N LEU A 146 -4.75 9.71 15.45
CA LEU A 146 -3.73 8.68 15.40
C LEU A 146 -2.42 9.17 16.04
N SER A 147 -2.11 10.47 15.89
CA SER A 147 -1.00 11.13 16.60
C SER A 147 -1.15 11.01 18.12
N SER A 148 -2.27 11.50 18.67
CA SER A 148 -2.55 11.41 20.11
C SER A 148 -2.65 9.97 20.60
N TYR A 149 -3.20 9.07 19.78
CA TYR A 149 -3.33 7.67 20.12
C TYR A 149 -1.95 7.02 20.29
N LEU A 150 -1.04 7.22 19.33
CA LEU A 150 0.31 6.65 19.36
C LEU A 150 1.16 7.20 20.51
N ILE A 151 1.03 8.49 20.83
CA ILE A 151 1.69 9.09 22.01
C ILE A 151 1.22 8.43 23.31
N ASN A 152 -0.08 8.16 23.43
CA ASN A 152 -0.65 7.52 24.62
C ASN A 152 -0.47 5.99 24.65
N HIS A 153 -0.14 5.37 23.52
CA HIS A 153 0.03 3.92 23.36
C HIS A 153 1.32 3.60 22.59
N PRO A 154 2.50 3.91 23.16
CA PRO A 154 3.79 3.73 22.46
C PRO A 154 4.04 2.28 22.06
N ASP A 155 3.52 1.32 22.84
CA ASP A 155 3.64 -0.13 22.61
C ASP A 155 2.70 -0.66 21.51
N THR A 156 2.06 0.23 20.74
CA THR A 156 1.19 -0.18 19.62
C THR A 156 1.98 -1.05 18.64
N PRO A 157 1.53 -2.29 18.39
CA PRO A 157 2.33 -3.26 17.65
C PRO A 157 2.45 -2.90 16.17
N LEU A 158 3.59 -3.24 15.57
CA LEU A 158 3.92 -2.89 14.19
C LEU A 158 2.85 -3.35 13.18
N TRP A 159 2.26 -4.54 13.38
CA TRP A 159 1.23 -5.06 12.48
C TRP A 159 0.01 -4.14 12.40
N ARG A 160 -0.37 -3.49 13.51
CA ARG A 160 -1.47 -2.52 13.56
C ARG A 160 -1.11 -1.23 12.85
N ARG A 161 0.13 -0.76 13.04
CA ARG A 161 0.65 0.41 12.33
C ARG A 161 0.66 0.21 10.81
N VAL A 162 1.03 -1.00 10.36
CA VAL A 162 0.96 -1.41 8.94
C VAL A 162 -0.50 -1.48 8.45
N GLU A 163 -1.41 -2.02 9.25
CA GLU A 163 -2.84 -2.07 8.91
C GLU A 163 -3.42 -0.67 8.72
N TRP A 164 -3.17 0.26 9.64
CA TRP A 164 -3.58 1.65 9.50
C TRP A 164 -2.99 2.33 8.26
N ALA A 165 -1.71 2.10 7.96
CA ALA A 165 -1.11 2.63 6.74
C ALA A 165 -1.84 2.14 5.47
N ARG A 166 -2.27 0.88 5.43
CA ARG A 166 -3.05 0.32 4.31
C ARG A 166 -4.43 0.96 4.21
N GLU A 167 -5.11 1.17 5.33
CA GLU A 167 -6.43 1.80 5.38
C GLU A 167 -6.37 3.26 4.90
N ILE A 168 -5.36 4.00 5.35
CA ILE A 168 -5.10 5.37 4.91
C ILE A 168 -4.82 5.40 3.40
N ALA A 169 -3.96 4.51 2.89
CA ALA A 169 -3.68 4.43 1.45
C ALA A 169 -4.95 4.14 0.63
N LYS A 170 -5.80 3.22 1.10
CA LYS A 170 -7.09 2.90 0.46
C LYS A 170 -8.04 4.10 0.45
N ALA A 171 -8.11 4.83 1.56
CA ALA A 171 -8.91 6.04 1.65
C ALA A 171 -8.40 7.11 0.67
N ILE A 172 -7.09 7.39 0.63
CA ILE A 172 -6.48 8.32 -0.33
C ILE A 172 -6.77 7.89 -1.78
N ALA A 173 -6.61 6.61 -2.10
CA ALA A 173 -6.95 6.10 -3.43
C ALA A 173 -8.42 6.34 -3.78
N TYR A 174 -9.33 6.11 -2.84
CA TYR A 174 -10.75 6.41 -3.02
C TYR A 174 -11.00 7.92 -3.26
N LEU A 175 -10.42 8.81 -2.45
CA LEU A 175 -10.51 10.26 -2.65
C LEU A 175 -10.08 10.65 -4.07
N HIS A 176 -8.93 10.14 -4.52
CA HIS A 176 -8.40 10.38 -5.86
C HIS A 176 -9.35 9.89 -6.96
N THR A 177 -10.02 8.74 -6.78
CA THR A 177 -11.03 8.25 -7.74
C THR A 177 -12.27 9.13 -7.81
N GLN A 178 -12.61 9.82 -6.73
CA GLN A 178 -13.71 10.79 -6.70
C GLN A 178 -13.29 12.17 -7.20
N GLY A 179 -12.03 12.31 -7.63
CA GLY A 179 -11.45 13.57 -8.08
C GLY A 179 -11.14 14.52 -6.91
N VAL A 180 -11.00 14.02 -5.69
CA VAL A 180 -10.63 14.83 -4.51
C VAL A 180 -9.18 14.54 -4.14
N VAL A 181 -8.41 15.59 -3.89
CA VAL A 181 -7.07 15.51 -3.28
C VAL A 181 -7.20 15.95 -1.84
N TRP A 182 -6.75 15.13 -0.89
CA TRP A 182 -6.89 15.39 0.53
C TRP A 182 -6.13 16.66 0.94
N TYR A 183 -4.87 16.76 0.50
CA TYR A 183 -4.03 17.95 0.57
C TYR A 183 -3.69 18.44 1.99
N ASN A 184 -4.07 17.68 3.03
CA ASN A 184 -3.80 17.97 4.42
C ASN A 184 -3.41 16.70 5.21
N ILE A 185 -2.51 15.90 4.63
CA ILE A 185 -2.05 14.65 5.23
C ILE A 185 -1.23 14.93 6.48
N HIS A 186 -1.71 14.46 7.63
CA HIS A 186 -0.90 14.25 8.83
C HIS A 186 -1.61 13.31 9.81
N LEU A 187 -0.86 12.71 10.74
CA LEU A 187 -1.40 11.80 11.77
C LEU A 187 -2.47 12.44 12.68
N GLY A 188 -2.53 13.76 12.74
CA GLY A 188 -3.55 14.50 13.50
C GLY A 188 -4.94 14.49 12.84
N ASN A 189 -5.00 14.33 11.52
CA ASN A 189 -6.23 14.27 10.73
C ASN A 189 -6.66 12.85 10.36
N VAL A 190 -5.98 11.85 10.92
CA VAL A 190 -6.41 10.46 10.90
C VAL A 190 -6.97 10.16 12.29
N LEU A 191 -8.22 9.73 12.39
CA LEU A 191 -8.87 9.40 13.67
C LEU A 191 -8.95 7.89 13.84
N VAL A 192 -8.89 7.42 15.09
CA VAL A 192 -8.99 6.01 15.44
C VAL A 192 -10.43 5.71 15.90
N ALA A 193 -11.09 4.75 15.27
CA ALA A 193 -12.42 4.29 15.63
C ALA A 193 -12.40 3.29 16.81
N ASP A 194 -13.56 3.00 17.39
CA ASP A 194 -13.70 2.08 18.53
C ASP A 194 -13.29 0.64 18.19
N ASP A 195 -13.44 0.24 16.93
CA ASP A 195 -13.03 -1.06 16.39
C ASP A 195 -11.56 -1.09 15.94
N MET A 196 -10.78 -0.05 16.27
CA MET A 196 -9.38 0.12 15.94
C MET A 196 -9.07 0.34 14.46
N HIS A 197 -10.08 0.57 13.60
CA HIS A 197 -9.86 1.05 12.24
C HIS A 197 -9.60 2.57 12.22
N VAL A 198 -9.01 3.06 11.13
CA VAL A 198 -8.76 4.50 10.96
C VAL A 198 -9.67 5.13 9.91
N VAL A 199 -10.02 6.39 10.17
CA VAL A 199 -10.80 7.22 9.27
C VAL A 199 -10.10 8.55 9.01
N LEU A 200 -10.20 9.06 7.78
CA LEU A 200 -9.70 10.38 7.44
C LEU A 200 -10.71 11.45 7.84
N SER A 201 -10.22 12.58 8.34
CA SER A 201 -11.01 13.76 8.70
C SER A 201 -10.40 15.04 8.14
N ASP A 202 -11.08 16.17 8.39
CA ASP A 202 -10.65 17.54 8.04
C ASP A 202 -10.33 17.71 6.55
N PHE A 203 -11.37 18.06 5.79
CA PHE A 203 -11.29 18.27 4.34
C PHE A 203 -11.33 19.77 3.96
N LYS A 204 -11.09 20.67 4.90
CA LYS A 204 -11.15 22.14 4.67
C LYS A 204 -10.19 22.61 3.60
N HIS A 205 -9.04 21.96 3.51
CA HIS A 205 -7.98 22.27 2.55
C HIS A 205 -7.98 21.36 1.31
N SER A 206 -8.89 20.39 1.24
CA SER A 206 -8.95 19.46 0.12
C SER A 206 -9.30 20.16 -1.19
N LEU A 207 -8.83 19.60 -2.29
CA LEU A 207 -9.07 20.12 -3.63
C LEU A 207 -10.09 19.24 -4.34
N ILE A 208 -11.19 19.81 -4.81
CA ILE A 208 -12.21 19.11 -5.59
C ILE A 208 -11.96 19.36 -7.07
N ARG A 209 -11.60 18.29 -7.79
CA ARG A 209 -11.28 18.28 -9.23
C ARG A 209 -10.29 19.40 -9.61
N PRO A 210 -9.14 19.50 -8.94
CA PRO A 210 -8.14 20.50 -9.28
C PRO A 210 -7.68 20.29 -10.73
N SER A 211 -7.41 21.40 -11.43
CA SER A 211 -6.69 21.36 -12.70
C SER A 211 -5.28 20.79 -12.49
N ASP A 212 -4.71 20.18 -13.52
CA ASP A 212 -3.34 19.67 -13.46
C ASP A 212 -2.31 20.78 -13.19
N ASP A 213 -2.60 22.02 -13.62
CA ASP A 213 -1.77 23.22 -13.41
C ASP A 213 -2.11 23.99 -12.11
N TYR A 214 -2.80 23.36 -11.15
CA TYR A 214 -3.15 24.03 -9.90
C TYR A 214 -1.89 24.46 -9.14
N ASN A 215 -1.74 25.77 -8.93
CA ASN A 215 -0.62 26.32 -8.18
C ASN A 215 -0.88 26.21 -6.68
N CYS A 216 0.03 25.55 -5.95
CA CYS A 216 -0.10 25.27 -4.52
C CYS A 216 -0.22 26.57 -3.70
N GLN A 217 -1.42 26.90 -3.24
CA GLN A 217 -1.65 28.08 -2.37
C GLN A 217 -1.52 27.78 -0.87
N HIS A 218 -1.61 26.50 -0.50
CA HIS A 218 -1.50 26.04 0.87
C HIS A 218 -0.49 24.88 0.95
N LEU A 219 0.22 24.78 2.07
CA LEU A 219 1.11 23.67 2.36
C LEU A 219 0.51 22.87 3.51
N PRO A 220 0.58 21.54 3.48
CA PRO A 220 0.34 20.74 4.69
C PRO A 220 1.38 21.11 5.76
N PRO A 221 1.27 20.59 7.00
CA PRO A 221 2.30 20.77 8.01
C PRO A 221 3.70 20.44 7.42
N LEU A 222 4.68 21.30 7.69
CA LEU A 222 5.92 21.39 6.91
C LEU A 222 6.70 20.07 6.81
N GLN A 223 6.65 19.23 7.84
CA GLN A 223 7.28 17.90 7.84
C GLN A 223 6.66 16.92 6.83
N TYR A 224 5.42 17.17 6.36
CA TYR A 224 4.72 16.41 5.31
C TYR A 224 4.76 17.09 3.94
N ALA A 225 5.27 18.33 3.85
CA ALA A 225 5.29 19.08 2.61
C ALA A 225 6.26 18.44 1.60
N CYS A 226 5.85 18.42 0.32
CA CYS A 226 6.71 17.89 -0.74
C CYS A 226 7.68 18.99 -1.24
N PRO A 227 8.80 18.61 -1.89
CA PRO A 227 9.75 19.56 -2.44
C PRO A 227 9.09 20.56 -3.39
N ARG A 228 9.50 21.83 -3.37
CA ARG A 228 8.96 22.84 -4.29
C ARG A 228 9.24 22.51 -5.75
N SER A 229 10.31 21.79 -6.03
CA SER A 229 10.63 21.29 -7.38
C SER A 229 9.54 20.35 -7.93
N TYR A 230 8.67 19.82 -7.07
CA TYR A 230 7.55 18.96 -7.45
C TYR A 230 6.26 19.74 -7.68
N PHE A 231 6.23 21.04 -7.43
CA PHE A 231 5.04 21.87 -7.67
C PHE A 231 4.77 21.99 -9.17
N GLY A 232 3.49 22.11 -9.55
CA GLY A 232 3.06 22.04 -10.95
C GLY A 232 3.02 20.61 -11.52
N ARG A 233 3.37 19.59 -10.72
CA ARG A 233 2.93 18.21 -10.96
C ARG A 233 1.48 18.06 -10.49
N THR A 234 0.82 16.97 -10.89
CA THR A 234 -0.55 16.66 -10.45
C THR A 234 -0.69 16.76 -8.92
N SER A 235 -1.65 17.52 -8.41
CA SER A 235 -1.89 17.74 -6.98
C SER A 235 -2.01 16.45 -6.15
N ARG A 236 -2.47 15.34 -6.74
CA ARG A 236 -2.49 13.99 -6.14
C ARG A 236 -1.11 13.50 -5.65
N ARG A 237 -0.03 14.02 -6.24
CA ARG A 237 1.34 13.68 -5.84
C ARG A 237 1.73 14.28 -4.49
N GLN A 238 1.09 15.38 -4.08
CA GLN A 238 1.26 15.91 -2.72
C GLN A 238 0.79 14.88 -1.69
N ASP A 239 -0.35 14.23 -1.95
CA ASP A 239 -0.87 13.19 -1.06
C ASP A 239 0.04 11.95 -1.04
N ILE A 240 0.59 11.57 -2.19
CA ILE A 240 1.53 10.43 -2.28
C ILE A 240 2.81 10.70 -1.48
N PHE A 241 3.39 11.91 -1.60
CA PHE A 241 4.57 12.29 -0.84
C PHE A 241 4.27 12.32 0.67
N GLY A 242 3.19 12.99 1.07
CA GLY A 242 2.77 13.07 2.47
C GLY A 242 2.47 11.70 3.07
N PHE A 243 1.91 10.77 2.29
CA PHE A 243 1.75 9.38 2.69
C PHE A 243 3.10 8.69 2.95
N GLY A 244 4.14 8.96 2.15
CA GLY A 244 5.49 8.45 2.39
C GLY A 244 6.04 8.88 3.75
N VAL A 245 5.87 10.16 4.12
CA VAL A 245 6.24 10.68 5.45
C VAL A 245 5.43 9.99 6.55
N LEU A 246 4.13 9.82 6.35
CA LEU A 246 3.23 9.16 7.30
C LEU A 246 3.61 7.69 7.52
N LEU A 247 3.87 6.95 6.44
CA LEU A 247 4.31 5.55 6.49
C LEU A 247 5.64 5.42 7.23
N PHE A 248 6.60 6.29 6.93
CA PHE A 248 7.87 6.35 7.65
C PHE A 248 7.63 6.58 9.15
N ALA A 249 6.82 7.57 9.50
CA ALA A 249 6.51 7.92 10.89
C ALA A 249 5.85 6.75 11.64
N LEU A 250 4.89 6.07 11.02
CA LEU A 250 4.24 4.90 11.62
C LEU A 250 5.23 3.77 11.91
N LEU A 251 6.13 3.46 10.98
CA LEU A 251 7.01 2.30 11.09
C LEU A 251 8.29 2.58 11.90
N ALA A 252 8.82 3.81 11.85
CA ALA A 252 10.05 4.19 12.53
C ALA A 252 9.83 4.83 13.91
N ASP A 253 8.59 5.17 14.26
CA ASP A 253 8.23 5.90 15.48
C ASP A 253 8.93 7.27 15.62
N ARG A 254 9.30 7.87 14.48
CA ARG A 254 9.91 9.19 14.34
C ARG A 254 9.64 9.73 12.95
N TYR A 255 9.69 11.04 12.78
CA TYR A 255 9.64 11.63 11.45
C TYR A 255 10.98 11.46 10.70
N PRO A 256 10.99 11.51 9.35
CA PRO A 256 12.22 11.54 8.56
C PRO A 256 13.19 12.61 9.08
N HIS A 257 14.50 12.31 9.10
CA HIS A 257 15.58 13.20 9.55
C HIS A 257 15.53 13.68 11.02
N CYS A 258 14.47 13.36 11.76
CA CYS A 258 14.35 13.65 13.18
C CYS A 258 15.11 12.61 13.99
N VAL A 259 15.75 13.05 15.07
CA VAL A 259 16.38 12.16 16.06
C VAL A 259 15.41 11.84 17.19
N THR A 260 14.43 12.72 17.43
CA THR A 260 13.41 12.55 18.45
C THR A 260 12.41 11.44 18.06
N SER A 261 12.32 10.40 18.89
CA SER A 261 11.30 9.36 18.81
C SER A 261 9.99 9.78 19.49
N GLY A 262 8.90 9.04 19.26
CA GLY A 262 7.59 9.31 19.88
C GLY A 262 6.76 10.37 19.15
N LEU A 263 7.09 10.67 17.88
CA LEU A 263 6.27 11.49 16.98
C LEU A 263 6.00 12.94 17.46
N MET A 264 6.89 13.48 18.31
CA MET A 264 6.84 14.86 18.79
C MET A 264 8.12 15.62 18.39
N PRO A 265 8.33 15.93 17.09
CA PRO A 265 9.52 16.65 16.65
C PRO A 265 9.48 18.11 17.14
N SER A 266 10.66 18.68 17.39
CA SER A 266 10.77 20.12 17.67
C SER A 266 10.57 20.96 16.41
N ASP A 267 10.31 22.27 16.58
CA ASP A 267 10.19 23.20 15.44
C ASP A 267 11.47 23.22 14.58
N ASP A 268 12.64 23.10 15.20
CA ASP A 268 13.94 23.02 14.50
C ASP A 268 14.05 21.73 13.67
N GLU A 269 13.60 20.59 14.22
CA GLU A 269 13.58 19.31 13.50
C GLU A 269 12.59 19.34 12.32
N ILE A 270 11.42 19.94 12.51
CA ILE A 270 10.43 20.14 11.44
C ILE A 270 11.02 21.00 10.32
N MET A 271 11.65 22.13 10.66
CA MET A 271 12.26 23.03 9.69
C MET A 271 13.43 22.39 8.93
N ASN A 272 14.28 21.64 9.65
CA ASN A 272 15.37 20.89 9.05
C ASN A 272 14.85 19.82 8.08
N THR A 273 13.83 19.05 8.48
CA THR A 273 13.18 18.04 7.63
C THR A 273 12.62 18.66 6.36
N TYR A 274 11.88 19.77 6.49
CA TYR A 274 11.35 20.50 5.34
C TYR A 274 12.44 21.00 4.39
N THR A 275 13.53 21.54 4.94
CA THR A 275 14.68 22.02 4.15
C THR A 275 15.35 20.88 3.37
N LEU A 276 15.63 19.76 4.05
CA LEU A 276 16.23 18.58 3.42
C LEU A 276 15.32 17.98 2.34
N HIS A 277 14.01 17.90 2.61
CA HIS A 277 13.06 17.46 1.59
C HIS A 277 13.04 18.41 0.39
N ASP A 278 13.07 19.73 0.58
CA ASP A 278 13.11 20.70 -0.53
C ASP A 278 14.38 20.57 -1.39
N GLU A 279 15.50 20.15 -0.79
CA GLU A 279 16.74 19.80 -1.48
C GLU A 279 16.74 18.37 -2.08
N GLU A 280 15.61 17.67 -2.03
CA GLU A 280 15.42 16.27 -2.45
C GLU A 280 16.34 15.27 -1.72
N ILE A 281 16.71 15.59 -0.48
CA ILE A 281 17.45 14.72 0.43
C ILE A 281 16.45 13.99 1.33
N PHE A 282 16.26 12.70 1.07
CA PHE A 282 15.26 11.88 1.76
C PHE A 282 15.91 10.89 2.74
N ASP A 283 15.30 10.75 3.93
CA ASP A 283 15.66 9.70 4.89
C ASP A 283 15.24 8.33 4.35
N THR A 284 15.95 7.28 4.77
CA THR A 284 15.68 5.90 4.33
C THR A 284 15.15 5.08 5.49
N LEU A 285 13.98 4.47 5.30
CA LEU A 285 13.47 3.51 6.26
C LEU A 285 14.32 2.22 6.16
N PRO A 286 14.94 1.73 7.25
CA PRO A 286 15.80 0.55 7.20
C PRO A 286 15.08 -0.76 6.81
N ASP A 287 13.76 -0.79 6.93
CA ASP A 287 12.95 -1.94 6.52
C ASP A 287 13.07 -2.15 4.99
N PRO A 288 13.57 -3.30 4.51
CA PRO A 288 13.83 -3.49 3.09
C PRO A 288 12.56 -3.54 2.25
N VAL A 289 11.43 -3.89 2.86
CA VAL A 289 10.16 -4.07 2.17
C VAL A 289 9.44 -2.72 2.06
N PHE A 290 9.12 -2.11 3.20
CA PHE A 290 8.44 -0.81 3.26
C PHE A 290 9.36 0.36 2.89
N GLY A 291 10.68 0.23 3.06
CA GLY A 291 11.63 1.27 2.65
C GLY A 291 11.61 1.53 1.14
N SER A 292 11.37 0.50 0.34
CA SER A 292 11.20 0.65 -1.12
C SER A 292 9.92 1.43 -1.49
N VAL A 293 8.85 1.22 -0.73
CA VAL A 293 7.58 1.96 -0.89
C VAL A 293 7.77 3.42 -0.48
N VAL A 294 8.42 3.67 0.65
CA VAL A 294 8.74 5.03 1.13
C VAL A 294 9.62 5.78 0.11
N ASP A 295 10.69 5.17 -0.41
CA ASP A 295 11.52 5.77 -1.46
C ASP A 295 10.70 6.11 -2.72
N SER A 296 9.80 5.21 -3.12
CA SER A 296 8.93 5.41 -4.28
C SER A 296 7.92 6.54 -4.07
N CYS A 297 7.40 6.71 -2.85
CA CYS A 297 6.58 7.87 -2.46
C CYS A 297 7.39 9.18 -2.54
N PHE A 298 8.57 9.23 -1.92
CA PHE A 298 9.40 10.43 -1.89
C PHE A 298 9.84 10.87 -3.28
N ARG A 299 10.13 9.93 -4.18
CA ARG A 299 10.52 10.23 -5.57
C ARG A 299 9.34 10.36 -6.52
N LEU A 300 8.10 10.31 -6.01
CA LEU A 300 6.86 10.38 -6.79
C LEU A 300 6.80 9.38 -7.96
N ARG A 301 7.21 8.13 -7.71
CA ARG A 301 7.15 7.06 -8.72
C ARG A 301 5.72 6.60 -9.00
N TYR A 302 4.79 6.86 -8.07
CA TYR A 302 3.37 6.59 -8.25
C TYR A 302 2.66 7.76 -8.95
N TRP A 303 1.80 7.44 -9.90
CA TRP A 303 0.91 8.39 -10.59
C TRP A 303 -0.44 8.53 -9.90
N SER A 304 -0.85 7.52 -9.13
CA SER A 304 -2.14 7.49 -8.45
C SER A 304 -2.06 6.81 -7.10
N GLY A 305 -3.05 7.09 -6.24
CA GLY A 305 -3.21 6.35 -4.98
C GLY A 305 -3.50 4.87 -5.20
N SER A 306 -4.10 4.49 -6.34
CA SER A 306 -4.38 3.09 -6.68
C SER A 306 -3.11 2.28 -6.88
N GLU A 307 -2.11 2.82 -7.59
CA GLU A 307 -0.80 2.17 -7.76
C GLU A 307 -0.09 1.96 -6.42
N LEU A 308 -0.13 2.98 -5.55
CA LEU A 308 0.41 2.90 -4.20
C LEU A 308 -0.26 1.77 -3.38
N VAL A 309 -1.59 1.67 -3.44
CA VAL A 309 -2.34 0.61 -2.74
C VAL A 309 -1.98 -0.77 -3.29
N GLU A 310 -1.85 -0.92 -4.61
CA GLU A 310 -1.46 -2.19 -5.22
C GLU A 310 -0.10 -2.67 -4.71
N GLU A 311 0.91 -1.80 -4.68
CA GLU A 311 2.23 -2.18 -4.16
C GLU A 311 2.21 -2.49 -2.66
N LEU A 312 1.53 -1.69 -1.84
CA LEU A 312 1.36 -1.96 -0.40
C LEU A 312 0.67 -3.30 -0.12
N GLU A 313 -0.34 -3.65 -0.90
CA GLU A 313 -1.04 -4.93 -0.78
C GLU A 313 -0.13 -6.11 -1.19
N LEU A 314 0.63 -5.97 -2.27
CA LEU A 314 1.61 -6.99 -2.68
C LEU A 314 2.69 -7.22 -1.62
N VAL A 315 3.24 -6.13 -1.08
CA VAL A 315 4.19 -6.13 0.02
C VAL A 315 3.61 -6.84 1.25
N SER A 316 2.38 -6.52 1.63
CA SER A 316 1.72 -7.11 2.80
C SER A 316 1.44 -8.61 2.63
N LEU A 317 1.03 -9.03 1.43
CA LEU A 317 0.82 -10.44 1.09
C LEU A 317 2.14 -11.23 1.08
N SER A 318 3.25 -10.61 0.66
CA SER A 318 4.56 -11.24 0.69
C SER A 318 4.97 -11.60 2.13
N LEU A 319 4.79 -10.67 3.08
CA LEU A 319 5.06 -10.91 4.50
C LEU A 319 4.21 -12.05 5.08
N MET A 320 2.92 -12.10 4.72
CA MET A 320 2.03 -13.21 5.12
C MET A 320 2.44 -14.55 4.49
N GLY A 321 2.85 -14.55 3.21
CA GLY A 321 3.34 -15.74 2.52
C GLY A 321 4.65 -16.29 3.13
N TYR A 322 5.56 -15.41 3.53
CA TYR A 322 6.79 -15.78 4.24
C TYR A 322 6.49 -16.42 5.61
N VAL A 323 5.56 -15.86 6.39
CA VAL A 323 5.16 -16.42 7.70
C VAL A 323 4.51 -17.79 7.55
N VAL A 324 3.63 -17.97 6.55
CA VAL A 324 3.02 -19.28 6.26
C VAL A 324 4.06 -20.30 5.82
N SER A 325 5.01 -19.90 4.98
CA SER A 325 6.11 -20.77 4.52
C SER A 325 7.03 -21.22 5.67
N ILE A 326 7.38 -20.32 6.59
CA ILE A 326 8.14 -20.65 7.80
C ILE A 326 7.33 -21.54 8.74
N GLY A 327 6.03 -21.27 8.91
CA GLY A 327 5.14 -22.08 9.74
C GLY A 327 4.99 -23.51 9.23
N ILE A 328 4.85 -23.69 7.92
CA ILE A 328 4.83 -25.01 7.27
C ILE A 328 6.21 -25.69 7.41
N SER A 329 7.31 -24.95 7.23
CA SER A 329 8.66 -25.51 7.37
C SER A 329 8.95 -25.98 8.80
N LEU A 330 8.54 -25.22 9.82
CA LEU A 330 8.66 -25.61 11.23
C LEU A 330 7.75 -26.78 11.59
N ALA A 331 6.53 -26.83 11.05
CA ALA A 331 5.63 -27.97 11.23
C ALA A 331 6.21 -29.24 10.58
N CYS A 332 6.84 -29.12 9.41
CA CYS A 332 7.54 -30.24 8.77
C CYS A 332 8.76 -30.70 9.58
N VAL A 333 9.54 -29.79 10.18
CA VAL A 333 10.68 -30.13 11.06
C VAL A 333 10.21 -30.79 12.37
N ALA A 334 9.00 -30.50 12.86
CA ALA A 334 8.45 -31.13 14.06
C ALA A 334 7.83 -32.53 13.81
N ILE A 335 7.66 -32.92 12.54
CA ILE A 335 7.07 -34.22 12.14
C ILE A 335 8.16 -35.25 11.75
N PHE A 336 9.42 -34.82 11.66
CA PHE A 336 10.60 -35.69 11.55
C PHE A 336 11.41 -35.66 12.85
#